data_AF-A0A6V7TZT8-F1
#
_entry.id   AF-A0A6V7TZT8-F1
#
_cell.length_a   1.000
_cell.length_b   1.000
_cell.length_c   1.000
_cell.angle_alpha   90.00
_cell.angle_beta   90.00
_cell.angle_gamma   90.00
#
_symmetry.space_group_name_H-M   'P 1'
#
loop_
_entity.id
_entity.type
_entity.pdbx_description
1 polymer ?
#
loop_
_entity_poly.entity_id
_entity_poly.type
_entity_poly.pdbx_seq_one_letter_code
_entity_poly.pdbx_strand_id
1 'polypeptide(L)'
;MVHYVNLHTGFSQNMKRLLKQLTKTLIILVIIPFINHLLTMLTVFITYNKTNDAAKDTDINPVYIFLAIFTHFTPVFNPIVCILTNKPYKEAVFNRLQIHPQ
;
A
#
# COMPACT_ATOMS: atom_id res chain seq x y z
N MET A 1 -0.42 18.84 -36.79
CA MET A 1 0.93 19.22 -36.29
C MET A 1 1.20 18.66 -34.88
N VAL A 2 0.31 18.88 -33.90
CA VAL A 2 0.45 18.35 -32.52
C VAL A 2 0.62 16.82 -32.47
N HIS A 3 -0.10 16.06 -33.30
CA HIS A 3 -0.01 14.59 -33.30
C HIS A 3 1.35 14.06 -33.82
N TYR A 4 1.95 14.77 -34.78
CA TYR A 4 3.24 14.41 -35.37
C TYR A 4 4.39 14.66 -34.39
N VAL A 5 4.35 15.79 -33.65
CA VAL A 5 5.31 16.09 -32.58
C VAL A 5 5.17 15.10 -31.42
N ASN A 6 3.95 14.66 -31.08
CA ASN A 6 3.70 13.67 -30.02
C ASN A 6 4.21 12.25 -30.37
N LEU A 7 4.19 11.89 -31.65
CA LEU A 7 4.75 10.64 -32.16
C LEU A 7 6.28 10.69 -32.18
N HIS A 8 6.87 11.82 -32.58
CA HIS A 8 8.31 11.97 -32.72
C HIS A 8 9.06 12.16 -31.40
N THR A 9 8.40 12.72 -30.38
CA THR A 9 8.97 12.92 -29.03
C THR A 9 8.81 11.71 -28.11
N GLY A 10 8.11 10.64 -28.55
CA GLY A 10 7.83 9.46 -27.70
C GLY A 10 6.93 9.76 -26.48
N PHE A 11 6.35 10.95 -26.42
CA PHE A 11 5.60 11.47 -25.27
C PHE A 11 4.36 10.62 -24.96
N SER A 12 3.66 10.16 -26.01
CA SER A 12 2.52 9.24 -25.88
C SER A 12 2.91 7.90 -25.25
N GLN A 13 4.08 7.35 -25.61
CA GLN A 13 4.54 6.06 -25.10
C GLN A 13 5.04 6.18 -23.65
N ASN A 14 5.75 7.27 -23.32
CA ASN A 14 6.17 7.58 -21.95
C ASN A 14 4.97 7.81 -21.03
N MET A 15 3.94 8.54 -21.48
CA MET A 15 2.74 8.78 -20.71
C MET A 15 1.95 7.49 -20.45
N LYS A 16 1.83 6.60 -21.46
CA LYS A 16 1.25 5.26 -21.29
C LYS A 16 2.03 4.42 -20.27
N ARG A 17 3.37 4.49 -20.29
CA ARG A 17 4.23 3.77 -19.34
C ARG A 17 4.04 4.27 -17.90
N LEU A 18 4.01 5.58 -17.70
CA LEU A 18 3.76 6.21 -16.41
C LEU A 18 2.36 5.86 -15.89
N LEU A 19 1.34 5.94 -16.74
CA LEU A 19 -0.02 5.54 -16.38
C LEU A 19 -0.07 4.08 -15.92
N LYS A 20 0.57 3.16 -16.66
CA LYS A 20 0.65 1.74 -16.27
C LYS A 20 1.36 1.54 -14.92
N GLN A 21 2.40 2.31 -14.62
CA GLN A 21 3.09 2.27 -13.32
C GLN A 21 2.19 2.78 -12.19
N LEU A 22 1.52 3.91 -12.41
CA LEU A 22 0.55 4.48 -11.47
C LEU A 22 -0.60 3.51 -11.18
N THR A 23 -1.20 2.92 -12.21
CA THR A 23 -2.28 1.94 -12.04
C THR A 23 -1.82 0.73 -11.22
N LYS A 24 -0.62 0.19 -11.48
CA LYS A 24 -0.05 -0.90 -10.67
C LYS A 24 0.17 -0.49 -9.22
N THR A 25 0.70 0.72 -9.01
CA THR A 25 0.93 1.29 -7.68
C THR A 25 -0.39 1.38 -6.89
N LEU A 26 -1.43 1.93 -7.52
CA LEU A 26 -2.76 2.07 -6.92
C LEU A 26 -3.39 0.71 -6.60
N ILE A 27 -3.26 -0.27 -7.49
CA ILE A 27 -3.76 -1.63 -7.23
C ILE A 27 -3.10 -2.21 -5.98
N ILE A 28 -1.77 -2.12 -5.86
CA ILE A 28 -1.03 -2.64 -4.69
C ILE A 28 -1.42 -1.89 -3.42
N LEU A 29 -1.54 -0.56 -3.49
CA LEU A 29 -1.96 0.30 -2.38
C LEU A 29 -3.38 0.00 -1.89
N VAL A 30 -4.26 -0.54 -2.73
CA VAL A 30 -5.61 -0.94 -2.33
C VAL A 30 -5.64 -2.37 -1.78
N ILE A 31 -4.92 -3.29 -2.42
CA ILE A 31 -4.94 -4.71 -2.04
C ILE A 31 -4.36 -4.94 -0.65
N ILE A 32 -3.23 -4.30 -0.31
CA ILE A 32 -2.55 -4.49 0.98
C ILE A 32 -3.45 -4.10 2.18
N PRO A 33 -4.01 -2.87 2.26
CA PRO A 33 -4.89 -2.50 3.36
C PRO A 33 -6.19 -3.31 3.36
N PHE A 34 -6.72 -3.65 2.19
CA PHE A 34 -7.92 -4.49 2.09
C PHE A 34 -7.70 -5.87 2.72
N ILE A 35 -6.61 -6.55 2.38
CA ILE A 35 -6.26 -7.86 2.96
C ILE A 35 -6.05 -7.75 4.46
N ASN A 36 -5.31 -6.74 4.93
CA ASN A 36 -5.08 -6.53 6.36
C ASN A 36 -6.37 -6.30 7.16
N HIS A 37 -7.27 -5.46 6.64
CA HIS A 37 -8.56 -5.22 7.29
C HIS A 37 -9.45 -6.46 7.26
N LEU A 38 -9.49 -7.18 6.13
CA LEU A 38 -10.28 -8.40 5.99
C LEU A 38 -9.84 -9.47 7.01
N LEU A 39 -8.54 -9.72 7.13
CA LEU A 39 -7.97 -10.64 8.12
C LEU A 39 -8.36 -10.26 9.55
N THR A 40 -8.21 -8.99 9.90
CA THR A 40 -8.56 -8.48 11.23
C THR A 40 -10.04 -8.67 11.55
N MET A 41 -10.93 -8.32 10.61
CA MET A 41 -12.37 -8.49 10.78
C MET A 41 -12.77 -9.96 10.89
N LEU A 42 -12.15 -10.83 10.11
CA LEU A 42 -12.41 -12.27 10.14
C LEU A 42 -11.97 -12.88 11.47
N THR A 43 -10.81 -12.47 12.01
CA THR A 43 -10.37 -12.89 13.35
C THR A 43 -11.33 -12.41 14.44
N VAL A 44 -11.79 -11.15 14.39
CA VAL A 44 -12.78 -10.63 15.34
C VAL A 44 -14.09 -11.42 15.26
N PHE A 45 -14.58 -11.69 14.06
CA PHE A 45 -15.83 -12.43 13.84
C PHE A 45 -15.74 -13.87 14.39
N ILE A 46 -14.64 -14.58 14.13
CA ILE A 46 -14.42 -15.94 14.65
C ILE A 46 -14.33 -15.92 16.18
N THR A 47 -13.56 -14.98 16.75
CA THR A 47 -13.42 -14.89 18.21
C THR A 47 -14.77 -14.57 18.87
N TYR A 48 -15.54 -13.62 18.33
CA TYR A 48 -16.85 -13.25 18.85
C TYR A 48 -17.84 -14.43 18.85
N ASN A 49 -17.89 -15.22 17.77
CA ASN A 49 -18.76 -16.39 17.70
C ASN A 49 -18.33 -17.49 18.68
N LYS A 50 -17.03 -17.69 18.89
CA LYS A 50 -16.52 -18.66 19.86
C LYS A 50 -16.80 -18.25 21.31
N THR A 51 -16.72 -16.96 21.64
CA THR A 51 -16.99 -16.46 23.00
C THR A 51 -18.47 -16.54 23.38
N ASN A 52 -19.39 -16.63 22.42
CA ASN A 52 -20.82 -16.83 22.71
C ASN A 52 -21.14 -18.29 23.12
N ASP A 53 -20.33 -19.27 22.71
CA ASP A 53 -20.53 -20.69 23.03
C ASP A 53 -19.74 -21.17 24.27
N ALA A 54 -18.74 -20.41 24.73
CA ALA A 54 -17.90 -20.79 25.87
C ALA A 54 -17.84 -19.66 26.91
N ALA A 55 -18.58 -19.85 28.00
CA ALA A 55 -18.35 -19.08 29.22
C ALA A 55 -16.90 -19.34 29.69
N LYS A 56 -16.13 -18.25 29.79
CA LYS A 56 -14.73 -18.16 30.21
C LYS A 56 -13.73 -18.60 29.15
N ASP A 57 -13.15 -17.60 28.49
CA ASP A 57 -11.69 -17.50 28.42
C ASP A 57 -11.30 -16.04 28.20
N THR A 58 -10.71 -15.44 29.23
CA THR A 58 -10.03 -14.14 29.21
C THR A 58 -8.61 -14.26 28.65
N ASP A 59 -8.35 -15.25 27.80
CA ASP A 59 -7.08 -15.42 27.14
C ASP A 59 -7.01 -14.47 25.94
N ILE A 60 -6.17 -13.46 26.07
CA ILE A 60 -5.87 -12.54 24.98
C ILE A 60 -5.24 -13.36 23.85
N ASN A 61 -5.98 -13.54 22.76
CA ASN A 61 -5.49 -14.31 21.63
C ASN A 61 -4.25 -13.62 21.03
N PRO A 62 -3.06 -14.24 21.08
CA PRO A 62 -1.82 -13.62 20.57
C PRO A 62 -1.90 -13.30 19.07
N VAL A 63 -2.73 -14.02 18.32
CA VAL A 63 -3.00 -13.75 16.90
C VAL A 63 -3.66 -12.39 16.71
N TYR A 64 -4.58 -12.00 17.61
CA TYR A 64 -5.24 -10.71 17.56
C TYR A 64 -4.28 -9.55 17.86
N ILE A 65 -3.41 -9.69 18.87
CA ILE A 65 -2.37 -8.70 19.17
C ILE A 65 -1.45 -8.52 17.96
N PHE A 66 -0.99 -9.63 17.37
CA PHE A 66 -0.11 -9.58 16.21
C PHE A 66 -0.76 -8.86 15.01
N LEU A 67 -2.02 -9.18 14.70
CA LEU A 67 -2.80 -8.51 13.65
C LEU A 67 -3.04 -7.02 13.93
N ALA A 68 -3.33 -6.67 15.19
CA ALA A 68 -3.51 -5.28 15.60
C ALA A 68 -2.23 -4.46 15.38
N ILE A 69 -1.08 -4.99 15.81
CA ILE A 69 0.23 -4.37 15.56
C ILE A 69 0.47 -4.24 14.06
N PHE A 70 0.28 -5.30 13.29
CA PHE A 70 0.50 -5.31 11.85
C PHE A 70 -0.37 -4.29 11.10
N THR A 71 -1.62 -4.10 11.55
CA THR A 71 -2.54 -3.12 10.97
C THR A 71 -2.10 -1.67 11.25
N HIS A 72 -1.46 -1.41 12.40
CA HIS A 72 -0.86 -0.10 12.68
C HIS A 72 0.36 0.21 11.80
N PHE A 73 1.00 -0.81 11.22
CA PHE A 73 2.06 -0.63 10.22
C PHE A 73 1.54 -0.42 8.80
N THR A 74 0.24 -0.61 8.52
CA THR A 74 -0.35 -0.40 7.19
C THR A 74 -0.03 0.97 6.57
N PRO A 75 -0.07 2.11 7.29
CA PRO A 75 0.31 3.41 6.73
C PRO A 75 1.76 3.49 6.25
N VAL A 76 2.66 2.67 6.81
CA VAL A 76 4.09 2.63 6.45
C VAL A 76 4.29 1.93 5.10
N PHE A 77 3.42 1.00 4.72
CA PHE A 77 3.50 0.34 3.41
C PHE A 77 3.22 1.30 2.25
N ASN A 78 2.40 2.34 2.47
CA ASN A 78 2.05 3.30 1.43
C ASN A 78 3.27 4.00 0.82
N PRO A 79 4.15 4.69 1.59
CA PRO A 79 5.35 5.29 1.04
C PRO A 79 6.33 4.25 0.47
N ILE A 80 6.44 3.06 1.07
CA ILE A 80 7.31 1.97 0.57
C ILE A 80 6.87 1.54 -0.83
N VAL A 81 5.59 1.23 -1.01
CA VAL A 81 5.02 0.82 -2.29
C VAL A 81 5.22 1.93 -3.32
N CYS A 82 4.95 3.18 -2.98
CA CYS A 82 5.17 4.32 -3.87
C CYS A 82 6.64 4.47 -4.30
N ILE A 83 7.60 4.30 -3.39
CA ILE A 83 9.05 4.35 -3.73
C ILE A 83 9.46 3.20 -4.65
N LEU A 84 8.91 2.00 -4.44
CA LEU A 84 9.28 0.81 -5.21
C LEU A 84 8.66 0.78 -6.61
N THR A 85 7.46 1.32 -6.78
CA THR A 85 6.66 1.15 -7.99
C THR A 85 6.58 2.41 -8.86
N ASN A 86 6.81 3.58 -8.27
CA ASN A 86 6.68 4.87 -8.94
C ASN A 86 8.02 5.62 -8.98
N LYS A 87 8.70 5.54 -10.13
CA LYS A 87 10.03 6.13 -10.36
C LYS A 87 10.10 7.65 -10.08
N PRO A 88 9.19 8.50 -10.59
CA PRO A 88 9.23 9.93 -10.27
C PRO A 88 8.97 10.21 -8.78
N TYR A 89 8.15 9.40 -8.11
CA TYR A 89 7.97 9.53 -6.65
C TYR A 89 9.26 9.20 -5.89
N LYS A 90 9.94 8.12 -6.29
CA LYS A 90 11.26 7.74 -5.75
C LYS A 90 12.27 8.88 -5.90
N GLU A 91 12.39 9.44 -7.10
CA GLU A 91 13.31 10.55 -7.39
C GLU A 91 12.98 11.78 -6.54
N ALA A 92 11.70 12.14 -6.39
CA ALA A 92 11.29 13.27 -5.55
C ALA A 92 11.66 13.07 -4.07
N VAL A 93 11.51 11.85 -3.54
CA VAL A 93 11.88 11.54 -2.14
C VAL A 93 13.39 11.61 -1.94
N PHE A 94 14.18 10.96 -2.81
CA PHE A 94 15.64 10.94 -2.67
C PHE A 94 16.30 12.28 -2.99
N ASN A 95 15.78 13.05 -3.95
CA ASN A 95 16.30 14.40 -4.25
C ASN A 95 15.99 15.39 -3.11
N ARG A 96 14.89 15.20 -2.36
CA ARG A 96 14.64 15.98 -1.14
C ARG A 96 15.56 15.58 0.03
N LEU A 97 16.01 14.33 0.06
CA LEU A 97 16.96 13.83 1.06
C LEU A 97 18.41 14.23 0.76
N GLN A 98 18.71 14.62 -0.49
CA GLN A 98 19.94 15.32 -0.82
C GLN A 98 19.88 16.73 -0.22
N ILE A 99 20.22 16.83 1.07
CA ILE A 99 20.62 18.09 1.68
C ILE A 99 21.77 18.61 0.83
N HIS A 100 21.55 19.70 0.09
CA HIS A 100 22.65 20.40 -0.56
C HIS A 100 23.74 20.65 0.50
N PRO A 101 25.00 20.26 0.28
CA PRO A 101 26.09 20.74 1.13
C PRO A 101 26.01 22.27 1.09
N GLN A 102 25.73 22.86 2.26
CA GLN A 102 25.73 24.32 2.45
C GLN A 102 27.13 24.87 2.18
#